data_AF-A0A2C9KJI5-F1
#
_entry.id   AF-A0A2C9KJI5-F1
#
_cell.length_a   1.000
_cell.length_b   1.000
_cell.length_c   1.000
_cell.angle_alpha   90.00
_cell.angle_beta   90.00
_cell.angle_gamma   90.00
#
_symmetry.space_group_name_H-M   'P 1'
#
loop_
_entity.id
_entity.type
_entity.pdbx_description
1 polymer ?
#
loop_
_entity_poly.entity_id
_entity_poly.type
_entity_poly.pdbx_seq_one_letter_code
_entity_poly.pdbx_strand_id
1 'polypeptide(L)'
;MFLITHVTLVTVVIFMVSQSLTSAATIKKNAVPPEWENICQADENSDILKSYLLEFKEQDKVVHLKCLVSSSSVGWRFSVLRDHLNRTLNNVSVFLYVECSTGSKISLPWPMKAPGVVGVSINNCILTDKYADLWNPLFSNMKTALRVLEIRNSNWLSESFSFNFVLNNLSSITKDFDCGHSNTIEYMVNSNVSDIVDPRDLKPQSSVNIFKNFNFSRIPGFKEAEFNARGSNSQSHRTFIHRLSLENATSTSTSVENMLSKLGEINVHKCNFSRLRVLEESYPTLMIVNYFKILVRTNFYPEIKVLNFSRSGISEMPVELVDFRKYFPKLTYMDLSRNNMTEVKLPSHFNPGSQLTLNVSYNKITRLTLDDLIAVSEVEGLFLDFRGNPIHCGCEMADLLLKMKSADFFTGKLMPYSYIKNVECASPFHLLGRRLSSLVVMWSPVDIRCNVDKRNQTSRQGVFRTSRLWAFLVCTTTTGPVCNII
;
A
#
# COMPACT_ATOMS: atom_id res chain seq x y z
N MET A 1 -31.28 17.29 -59.70
CA MET A 1 -30.28 18.09 -58.97
C MET A 1 -29.99 17.59 -57.54
N PHE A 2 -30.77 16.65 -56.96
CA PHE A 2 -30.53 16.08 -55.63
C PHE A 2 -29.56 14.87 -55.57
N LEU A 3 -29.17 14.28 -56.70
CA LEU A 3 -28.28 13.10 -56.71
C LEU A 3 -26.77 13.44 -56.57
N ILE A 4 -26.35 14.64 -56.99
CA ILE A 4 -24.92 15.01 -57.04
C ILE A 4 -24.38 15.34 -55.64
N THR A 5 -25.25 15.82 -54.72
CA THR A 5 -24.87 16.16 -53.34
C THR A 5 -24.71 14.94 -52.43
N HIS A 6 -25.33 13.79 -52.75
CA HIS A 6 -25.14 12.57 -51.97
C HIS A 6 -23.84 11.83 -52.32
N VAL A 7 -23.40 11.87 -53.57
CA VAL A 7 -22.15 11.22 -53.99
C VAL A 7 -20.92 11.92 -53.39
N THR A 8 -20.93 13.26 -53.31
CA THR A 8 -19.84 14.02 -52.69
C THR A 8 -19.78 13.87 -51.18
N LEU A 9 -20.92 13.75 -50.49
CA LEU A 9 -20.94 13.50 -49.04
C LEU A 9 -20.36 12.11 -48.72
N VAL A 10 -20.72 11.09 -49.50
CA VAL A 10 -20.25 9.71 -49.28
C VAL A 10 -18.74 9.58 -49.53
N THR A 11 -18.18 10.23 -50.55
CA THR A 11 -16.73 10.18 -50.81
C THR A 11 -15.92 10.92 -49.74
N VAL A 12 -16.41 12.06 -49.23
CA VAL A 12 -15.75 12.78 -48.13
C VAL A 12 -15.75 11.96 -46.84
N VAL A 13 -16.85 11.28 -46.51
CA VAL A 13 -16.94 10.41 -45.33
C VAL A 13 -16.00 9.21 -45.48
N ILE A 14 -15.96 8.55 -46.65
CA ILE A 14 -15.03 7.43 -46.90
C ILE A 14 -13.56 7.88 -46.78
N PHE A 15 -13.21 9.04 -47.32
CA PHE A 15 -11.86 9.56 -47.26
C PHE A 15 -11.44 9.92 -45.81
N MET A 16 -12.30 10.59 -45.04
CA MET A 16 -12.04 10.89 -43.63
C MET A 16 -11.90 9.64 -42.77
N VAL A 17 -12.77 8.62 -43.00
CA VAL A 17 -12.66 7.34 -42.29
C VAL A 17 -11.35 6.63 -42.64
N SER A 18 -10.94 6.63 -43.91
CA SER A 18 -9.69 5.99 -44.35
C SER A 18 -8.44 6.66 -43.75
N GLN A 19 -8.42 7.99 -43.63
CA GLN A 19 -7.31 8.71 -42.98
C GLN A 19 -7.24 8.44 -41.48
N SER A 20 -8.38 8.31 -40.81
CA SER A 20 -8.40 8.00 -39.38
C SER A 20 -7.84 6.60 -39.09
N LEU A 21 -8.20 5.60 -39.91
CA LEU A 21 -7.73 4.22 -39.78
C LEU A 21 -6.22 4.07 -40.06
N THR A 22 -5.69 4.77 -41.07
CA THR A 22 -4.25 4.73 -41.37
C THR A 22 -3.42 5.40 -40.28
N SER A 23 -3.93 6.48 -39.68
CA SER A 23 -3.24 7.16 -38.58
C SER A 23 -3.13 6.27 -37.33
N ALA A 24 -4.18 5.57 -36.95
CA ALA A 24 -4.20 4.69 -35.78
C ALA A 24 -3.26 3.48 -35.95
N ALA A 25 -3.29 2.83 -37.13
CA ALA A 25 -2.39 1.72 -37.44
C ALA A 25 -0.91 2.13 -37.43
N THR A 26 -0.61 3.35 -37.92
CA THR A 26 0.75 3.89 -37.94
C THR A 26 1.26 4.19 -36.52
N ILE A 27 0.42 4.75 -35.65
CA ILE A 27 0.78 5.03 -34.25
C ILE A 27 1.11 3.73 -33.50
N LYS A 28 0.31 2.67 -33.68
CA LYS A 28 0.55 1.37 -33.04
C LYS A 28 1.90 0.77 -33.44
N LYS A 29 2.20 0.74 -34.74
CA LYS A 29 3.46 0.18 -35.26
C LYS A 29 4.67 0.99 -34.78
N ASN A 30 4.54 2.31 -34.67
CA ASN A 30 5.63 3.18 -34.27
C ASN A 30 5.88 3.21 -32.76
N ALA A 31 4.98 2.67 -31.92
CA ALA A 31 5.16 2.68 -30.48
C ALA A 31 6.06 1.56 -29.95
N VAL A 32 6.17 0.44 -30.68
CA VAL A 32 6.99 -0.70 -30.29
C VAL A 32 8.41 -0.53 -30.85
N PRO A 33 9.47 -0.61 -30.04
CA PRO A 33 10.83 -0.69 -30.55
C PRO A 33 10.97 -1.88 -31.51
N PRO A 34 11.68 -1.76 -32.65
CA PRO A 34 11.81 -2.87 -33.62
C PRO A 34 12.32 -4.18 -33.01
N GLU A 35 13.23 -4.08 -32.04
CA GLU A 35 13.79 -5.23 -31.32
C GLU A 35 12.75 -5.97 -30.45
N TRP A 36 11.61 -5.35 -30.17
CA TRP A 36 10.56 -5.87 -29.30
C TRP A 36 9.34 -6.39 -30.07
N GLU A 37 9.31 -6.32 -31.40
CA GLU A 37 8.14 -6.74 -32.20
C GLU A 37 7.70 -8.19 -31.95
N ASN A 38 8.64 -9.08 -31.58
CA ASN A 38 8.35 -10.48 -31.27
C ASN A 38 7.95 -10.73 -29.80
N ILE A 39 8.07 -9.72 -28.93
CA ILE A 39 7.93 -9.85 -27.47
C ILE A 39 6.75 -9.00 -26.97
N CYS A 40 6.50 -7.87 -27.65
CA CYS A 40 5.53 -6.86 -27.26
C CYS A 40 4.49 -6.63 -28.35
N GLN A 41 3.25 -6.42 -27.91
CA GLN A 41 2.13 -6.04 -28.76
C GLN A 41 1.62 -4.66 -28.32
N ALA A 42 1.28 -3.82 -29.29
CA ALA A 42 0.70 -2.50 -29.04
C ALA A 42 -0.79 -2.49 -29.37
N ASP A 43 -1.59 -1.98 -28.44
CA ASP A 43 -3.00 -1.67 -28.68
C ASP A 43 -3.34 -0.25 -28.19
N GLU A 44 -4.35 0.38 -28.77
CA GLU A 44 -4.88 1.66 -28.30
C GLU A 44 -5.98 1.35 -27.28
N ASN A 45 -5.70 1.61 -26.01
CA ASN A 45 -6.62 1.31 -24.92
C ASN A 45 -6.51 2.39 -23.85
N SER A 46 -7.28 3.46 -24.00
CA SER A 46 -7.35 4.55 -23.01
C SER A 46 -8.07 4.14 -21.72
N ASP A 47 -8.86 3.05 -21.73
CA ASP A 47 -9.56 2.58 -20.53
C ASP A 47 -8.61 1.91 -19.53
N ILE A 48 -7.38 1.53 -19.92
CA ILE A 48 -6.40 0.95 -19.01
C ILE A 48 -6.11 1.87 -17.81
N LEU A 49 -6.12 3.19 -18.00
CA LEU A 49 -5.88 4.12 -16.89
C LEU A 49 -7.09 4.28 -15.97
N LYS A 50 -8.31 3.99 -16.44
CA LYS A 50 -9.52 4.05 -15.63
C LYS A 50 -9.54 2.99 -14.52
N SER A 51 -8.80 1.88 -14.68
CA SER A 51 -8.67 0.87 -13.61
C SER A 51 -7.76 1.32 -12.46
N TYR A 52 -6.92 2.34 -12.68
CA TYR A 52 -5.97 2.85 -11.67
C TYR A 52 -6.36 4.23 -11.12
N LEU A 53 -6.92 5.08 -11.96
CA LEU A 53 -7.10 6.51 -11.69
C LEU A 53 -8.59 6.87 -11.63
N LEU A 54 -8.98 7.50 -10.52
CA LEU A 54 -10.36 7.97 -10.31
C LEU A 54 -10.77 9.09 -11.27
N GLU A 55 -9.81 9.89 -11.73
CA GLU A 55 -10.04 11.07 -12.58
C GLU A 55 -9.15 10.96 -13.82
N PHE A 56 -9.73 10.39 -14.88
CA PHE A 56 -9.10 10.31 -16.19
C PHE A 56 -9.91 11.10 -17.20
N LYS A 57 -9.28 12.07 -17.88
CA LYS A 57 -9.92 12.81 -18.97
C LYS A 57 -9.85 11.95 -20.22
N GLU A 58 -11.00 11.64 -20.83
CA GLU A 58 -11.11 10.73 -21.98
C GLU A 58 -10.35 11.19 -23.25
N GLN A 59 -9.78 12.39 -23.24
CA GLN A 59 -9.11 12.99 -24.40
C GLN A 59 -7.67 12.47 -24.62
N ASP A 60 -7.08 11.77 -23.64
CA ASP A 60 -5.73 11.26 -23.77
C ASP A 60 -5.75 9.88 -24.47
N LYS A 61 -5.23 9.84 -25.71
CA LYS A 61 -4.98 8.58 -26.43
C LYS A 61 -3.79 7.85 -25.78
N VAL A 62 -4.03 6.65 -25.27
CA VAL A 62 -3.00 5.82 -24.62
C VAL A 62 -2.74 4.57 -25.44
N VAL A 63 -1.48 4.38 -25.83
CA VAL A 63 -0.99 3.13 -26.40
C VAL A 63 -0.56 2.21 -25.27
N HIS A 64 -1.24 1.09 -25.14
CA HIS A 64 -0.91 0.01 -24.23
C HIS A 64 0.09 -0.94 -24.89
N LEU A 65 1.32 -0.94 -24.39
CA LEU A 65 2.39 -1.85 -24.79
C LEU A 65 2.42 -3.06 -23.85
N LYS A 66 1.94 -4.21 -24.32
CA LYS A 66 1.92 -5.47 -23.56
C LYS A 66 3.07 -6.37 -23.97
N CYS A 67 4.00 -6.62 -23.07
CA CYS A 67 5.20 -7.42 -23.30
C CYS A 67 5.18 -8.72 -22.48
N LEU A 68 5.51 -9.84 -23.12
CA LEU A 68 5.67 -11.16 -22.48
C LEU A 68 7.13 -11.59 -22.59
N VAL A 69 7.90 -11.39 -21.52
CA VAL A 69 9.36 -11.60 -21.53
C VAL A 69 9.68 -13.01 -21.08
N SER A 70 10.36 -13.78 -21.94
CA SER A 70 10.86 -15.11 -21.62
C SER A 70 12.36 -15.09 -21.26
N SER A 71 12.89 -16.22 -20.78
CA SER A 71 14.34 -16.38 -20.59
C SER A 71 15.13 -16.31 -21.91
N SER A 72 14.48 -16.55 -23.05
CA SER A 72 15.06 -16.40 -24.40
C SER A 72 14.94 -14.99 -24.98
N SER A 73 14.19 -14.10 -24.32
CA SER A 73 14.10 -12.67 -24.68
C SER A 73 15.39 -11.96 -24.27
N VAL A 74 16.46 -12.16 -25.05
CA VAL A 74 17.75 -11.54 -24.80
C VAL A 74 17.61 -10.02 -24.84
N GLY A 75 17.97 -9.35 -23.75
CA GLY A 75 18.22 -7.92 -23.75
C GLY A 75 17.00 -7.01 -23.68
N TRP A 76 15.90 -7.40 -23.02
CA TRP A 76 14.86 -6.42 -22.70
C TRP A 76 15.43 -5.32 -21.79
N ARG A 77 15.47 -4.09 -22.32
CA ARG A 77 16.04 -2.92 -21.63
C ARG A 77 15.15 -1.72 -21.77
N PHE A 78 14.70 -1.16 -20.66
CA PHE A 78 13.84 0.04 -20.66
C PHE A 78 14.48 1.23 -21.39
N SER A 79 15.82 1.32 -21.42
CA SER A 79 16.54 2.34 -22.19
C SER A 79 16.22 2.30 -23.69
N VAL A 80 16.00 1.11 -24.27
CA VAL A 80 15.66 0.95 -25.69
C VAL A 80 14.31 1.59 -25.99
N LEU A 81 13.30 1.37 -25.13
CA LEU A 81 12.00 2.05 -25.25
C LEU A 81 12.16 3.56 -25.11
N ARG A 82 12.89 4.02 -24.10
CA ARG A 82 13.14 5.45 -23.87
C ARG A 82 13.73 6.14 -25.10
N ASP A 83 14.78 5.56 -25.68
CA ASP A 83 15.47 6.10 -26.85
C ASP A 83 14.60 6.04 -28.11
N HIS A 84 13.74 5.03 -28.21
CA HIS A 84 12.76 4.89 -29.28
C HIS A 84 11.68 5.97 -29.20
N LEU A 85 11.05 6.15 -28.04
CA LEU A 85 10.00 7.15 -27.83
C LEU A 85 10.52 8.57 -28.03
N ASN A 86 11.76 8.85 -27.60
CA ASN A 86 12.41 10.14 -27.81
C ASN A 86 12.61 10.50 -29.29
N ARG A 87 12.71 9.50 -30.18
CA ARG A 87 12.91 9.69 -31.63
C ARG A 87 11.61 9.70 -32.43
N THR A 88 10.62 8.93 -32.00
CA THR A 88 9.50 8.55 -32.87
C THR A 88 8.17 9.19 -32.51
N LEU A 89 7.94 9.50 -31.23
CA LEU A 89 6.62 9.87 -30.76
C LEU A 89 6.63 11.22 -30.03
N ASN A 90 6.14 12.23 -30.73
CA ASN A 90 5.69 13.46 -30.07
C ASN A 90 4.22 13.28 -29.67
N ASN A 91 3.89 13.56 -28.40
CA ASN A 91 2.51 13.61 -27.90
C ASN A 91 1.72 12.28 -27.88
N VAL A 92 2.39 11.13 -27.77
CA VAL A 92 1.72 9.85 -27.51
C VAL A 92 1.92 9.43 -26.06
N SER A 93 0.83 9.07 -25.38
CA SER A 93 0.91 8.48 -24.04
C SER A 93 1.06 6.97 -24.14
N VAL A 94 2.01 6.41 -23.40
CA VAL A 94 2.34 4.98 -23.41
C VAL A 94 2.13 4.38 -22.03
N PHE A 95 1.35 3.30 -21.96
CA PHE A 95 1.24 2.45 -20.78
C PHE A 95 1.99 1.14 -21.04
N LEU A 96 3.07 0.91 -20.31
CA LEU A 96 3.90 -0.28 -20.45
C LEU A 96 3.48 -1.35 -19.45
N TYR A 97 3.07 -2.51 -19.95
CA TYR A 97 2.79 -3.71 -19.15
C TYR A 97 3.81 -4.80 -19.50
N VAL A 98 4.53 -5.32 -18.50
CA VAL A 98 5.53 -6.37 -18.68
C VAL A 98 5.21 -7.52 -17.73
N GLU A 99 5.05 -8.70 -18.30
CA GLU A 99 4.94 -9.95 -17.55
C GLU A 99 6.11 -10.87 -17.93
N CYS A 100 6.86 -11.30 -16.92
CA CYS A 100 7.98 -12.19 -17.11
C CYS A 100 7.60 -13.64 -16.86
N SER A 101 8.11 -14.55 -17.70
CA SER A 101 8.19 -15.97 -17.35
C SER A 101 9.18 -16.16 -16.18
N THR A 102 9.02 -17.23 -15.41
CA THR A 102 9.81 -17.49 -14.21
C THR A 102 11.32 -17.37 -14.46
N GLY A 103 11.99 -16.49 -13.70
CA GLY A 103 13.44 -16.28 -13.78
C GLY A 103 13.92 -15.36 -14.90
N SER A 104 13.01 -14.78 -15.70
CA SER A 104 13.40 -13.82 -16.75
C SER A 104 13.89 -12.52 -16.14
N LYS A 105 14.93 -11.94 -16.75
CA LYS A 105 15.57 -10.71 -16.30
C LYS A 105 15.20 -9.55 -17.22
N ILE A 106 14.91 -8.39 -16.64
CA ILE A 106 14.70 -7.15 -17.38
C ILE A 106 15.53 -6.02 -16.76
N SER A 107 16.09 -5.18 -17.62
CA SER A 107 16.79 -3.96 -17.20
C SER A 107 15.79 -2.82 -17.02
N LEU A 108 15.62 -2.36 -15.78
CA LEU A 108 14.65 -1.36 -15.39
C LEU A 108 15.32 -0.32 -14.47
N PRO A 109 16.00 0.70 -15.01
CA PRO A 109 16.69 1.67 -14.18
C PRO A 109 15.71 2.61 -13.49
N TRP A 110 15.93 2.90 -12.20
CA TRP A 110 15.17 3.93 -11.47
C TRP A 110 15.68 5.33 -11.87
N PRO A 111 14.80 6.31 -12.17
CA PRO A 111 13.36 6.31 -11.90
C PRO A 111 12.47 5.86 -13.07
N MET A 112 12.96 5.24 -14.14
CA MET A 112 12.13 4.90 -15.32
C MET A 112 11.55 6.12 -16.04
N LYS A 113 12.29 7.24 -16.08
CA LYS A 113 11.88 8.41 -16.87
C LYS A 113 11.99 8.11 -18.36
N ALA A 114 10.91 8.32 -19.10
CA ALA A 114 10.88 8.26 -20.57
C ALA A 114 9.77 9.19 -21.11
N PRO A 115 9.97 9.82 -22.29
CA PRO A 115 8.96 10.69 -22.90
C PRO A 115 7.66 9.91 -23.17
N GLY A 116 6.52 10.52 -22.82
CA GLY A 116 5.19 9.95 -23.11
C GLY A 116 4.78 8.76 -22.24
N VAL A 117 5.67 8.17 -21.44
CA VAL A 117 5.29 7.04 -20.56
C VAL A 117 4.43 7.54 -19.41
N VAL A 118 3.18 7.08 -19.36
CA VAL A 118 2.16 7.46 -18.36
C VAL A 118 1.90 6.35 -17.35
N GLY A 119 2.25 5.11 -17.66
CA GLY A 119 2.14 4.00 -16.71
C GLY A 119 3.16 2.90 -16.97
N VAL A 120 3.61 2.25 -15.91
CA VAL A 120 4.50 1.09 -15.94
C VAL A 120 3.95 0.05 -14.96
N SER A 121 3.65 -1.15 -15.45
CA SER A 121 3.20 -2.30 -14.66
C SER A 121 4.10 -3.49 -14.96
N ILE A 122 4.80 -3.99 -13.94
CA ILE A 122 5.81 -5.06 -14.04
C ILE A 122 5.41 -6.20 -13.10
N ASN A 123 5.40 -7.43 -13.61
CA ASN A 123 5.00 -8.59 -12.84
C ASN A 123 5.92 -9.80 -13.05
N ASN A 124 6.25 -10.49 -11.95
CA ASN A 124 7.01 -11.75 -11.93
C ASN A 124 8.43 -11.69 -12.52
N CYS A 125 9.10 -10.53 -12.42
CA CYS A 125 10.39 -10.29 -13.08
C CYS A 125 11.57 -10.25 -12.10
N ILE A 126 12.76 -10.59 -12.60
CA ILE A 126 14.03 -10.21 -11.96
C ILE A 126 14.46 -8.87 -12.58
N LEU A 127 14.50 -7.82 -11.77
CA LEU A 127 14.78 -6.46 -12.20
C LEU A 127 16.27 -6.17 -12.00
N THR A 128 16.95 -5.70 -13.04
CA THR A 128 18.37 -5.30 -12.98
C THR A 128 18.52 -3.80 -13.19
N ASP A 129 19.74 -3.30 -12.99
CA ASP A 129 20.13 -1.93 -13.35
C ASP A 129 19.43 -0.81 -12.59
N LYS A 130 18.90 -1.08 -11.38
CA LYS A 130 18.23 -0.10 -10.51
C LYS A 130 18.96 1.25 -10.45
N TYR A 131 20.29 1.23 -10.38
CA TYR A 131 21.15 2.41 -10.21
C TYR A 131 21.78 2.93 -11.51
N ALA A 132 21.49 2.35 -12.68
CA ALA A 132 22.19 2.70 -13.92
C ALA A 132 21.95 4.16 -14.36
N ASP A 133 20.87 4.78 -13.91
CA ASP A 133 20.52 6.17 -14.26
C ASP A 133 20.90 7.20 -13.17
N LEU A 134 21.55 6.79 -12.07
CA LEU A 134 21.78 7.63 -10.88
C LEU A 134 22.56 8.93 -11.15
N TRP A 135 23.58 8.89 -12.02
CA TRP A 135 24.39 10.07 -12.38
C TRP A 135 24.23 10.50 -13.82
N ASN A 136 23.15 10.09 -14.48
CA ASN A 136 22.96 10.46 -15.87
C ASN A 136 22.27 11.84 -15.95
N PRO A 137 22.98 12.89 -16.41
CA PRO A 137 22.48 14.26 -16.40
C PRO A 137 21.33 14.48 -17.39
N LEU A 138 21.14 13.58 -18.35
CA LEU A 138 20.08 13.68 -19.35
C LEU A 138 18.68 13.60 -18.71
N PHE A 139 18.55 13.00 -17.53
CA PHE A 139 17.25 12.76 -16.90
C PHE A 139 16.75 13.91 -16.03
N SER A 140 17.60 14.88 -15.71
CA SER A 140 17.15 16.05 -14.96
C SER A 140 16.24 16.96 -15.77
N ASN A 141 16.45 17.01 -17.09
CA ASN A 141 15.64 17.83 -17.99
C ASN A 141 14.52 17.04 -18.67
N MET A 142 14.47 15.72 -18.50
CA MET A 142 13.46 14.89 -19.12
C MET A 142 12.13 15.07 -18.40
N LYS A 143 11.13 15.59 -19.13
CA LYS A 143 9.74 15.68 -18.64
C LYS A 143 9.21 14.26 -18.42
N THR A 144 8.75 14.00 -17.21
CA THR A 144 8.02 12.77 -16.88
C THR A 144 6.51 13.00 -16.98
N ALA A 145 5.79 11.97 -17.42
CA ALA A 145 4.34 11.90 -17.39
C ALA A 145 3.85 10.68 -16.59
N LEU A 146 4.73 9.99 -15.85
CA LEU A 146 4.38 8.75 -15.17
C LEU A 146 3.37 9.02 -14.06
N ARG A 147 2.17 8.44 -14.19
CA ARG A 147 1.05 8.53 -13.24
C ARG A 147 0.82 7.22 -12.49
N VAL A 148 1.14 6.08 -13.11
CA VAL A 148 0.96 4.73 -12.55
C VAL A 148 2.30 4.01 -12.52
N LEU A 149 2.70 3.53 -11.34
CA LEU A 149 3.82 2.61 -11.18
C LEU A 149 3.35 1.40 -10.38
N GLU A 150 3.40 0.23 -10.99
CA GLU A 150 3.03 -1.02 -10.36
C GLU A 150 4.15 -2.04 -10.57
N ILE A 151 4.73 -2.51 -9.48
CA ILE A 151 5.70 -3.61 -9.49
C ILE A 151 5.18 -4.67 -8.52
N ARG A 152 4.96 -5.88 -9.05
CA ARG A 152 4.46 -7.01 -8.28
C ARG A 152 5.37 -8.22 -8.43
N ASN A 153 5.52 -8.99 -7.35
CA ASN A 153 6.17 -10.30 -7.35
C ASN A 153 7.55 -10.30 -8.02
N SER A 154 8.33 -9.25 -7.80
CA SER A 154 9.58 -9.04 -8.55
C SER A 154 10.76 -8.93 -7.61
N ASN A 155 11.95 -9.27 -8.08
CA ASN A 155 13.16 -9.15 -7.27
C ASN A 155 14.12 -8.19 -7.96
N TRP A 156 14.53 -7.13 -7.26
CA TRP A 156 15.63 -6.29 -7.67
C TRP A 156 16.95 -7.01 -7.42
N LEU A 157 17.66 -7.36 -8.47
CA LEU A 157 19.03 -7.83 -8.39
C LEU A 157 19.95 -6.61 -8.45
N SER A 158 20.45 -6.20 -7.29
CA SER A 158 21.37 -5.08 -7.14
C SER A 158 22.79 -5.60 -7.04
N GLU A 159 23.71 -5.10 -7.87
CA GLU A 159 25.12 -5.43 -7.73
C GLU A 159 25.69 -4.82 -6.43
N SER A 160 26.39 -5.63 -5.63
CA SER A 160 27.00 -5.18 -4.37
C SER A 160 27.87 -3.95 -4.53
N PHE A 161 28.58 -3.85 -5.66
CA PHE A 161 29.41 -2.70 -5.98
C PHE A 161 28.57 -1.43 -6.14
N SER A 162 27.50 -1.45 -6.95
CA SER A 162 26.60 -0.32 -7.14
C SER A 162 25.94 0.11 -5.83
N PHE A 163 25.48 -0.85 -5.03
CA PHE A 163 24.86 -0.57 -3.74
C PHE A 163 25.83 0.14 -2.78
N ASN A 164 27.05 -0.39 -2.61
CA ASN A 164 28.07 0.23 -1.78
C ASN A 164 28.49 1.60 -2.30
N PHE A 165 28.56 1.76 -3.63
CA PHE A 165 28.84 3.04 -4.25
C PHE A 165 27.77 4.08 -3.89
N VAL A 166 26.47 3.72 -3.97
CA VAL A 166 25.37 4.61 -3.60
C VAL A 166 25.46 5.01 -2.12
N LEU A 167 25.70 4.05 -1.22
CA LEU A 167 25.83 4.33 0.21
C LEU A 167 26.97 5.30 0.55
N ASN A 168 28.09 5.20 -0.17
CA ASN A 168 29.24 6.10 0.03
C ASN A 168 29.04 7.49 -0.61
N ASN A 169 28.03 7.64 -1.47
CA ASN A 169 27.79 8.84 -2.28
C ASN A 169 26.36 9.38 -2.12
N LEU A 170 25.72 9.14 -0.96
CA LEU A 170 24.33 9.59 -0.71
C LEU A 170 24.15 11.11 -0.91
N SER A 171 25.19 11.90 -0.63
CA SER A 171 25.18 13.36 -0.82
C SER A 171 25.19 13.81 -2.29
N SER A 172 25.58 12.94 -3.23
CA SER A 172 25.61 13.24 -4.66
C SER A 172 24.37 12.74 -5.41
N ILE A 173 23.41 12.14 -4.71
CA ILE A 173 22.15 11.70 -5.31
C ILE A 173 21.37 12.94 -5.79
N THR A 174 21.01 12.92 -7.07
CA THR A 174 20.21 13.97 -7.67
C THR A 174 18.79 13.93 -7.14
N LYS A 175 18.15 15.10 -7.03
CA LYS A 175 16.74 15.19 -6.61
C LYS A 175 15.81 14.36 -7.50
N ASP A 176 16.12 14.27 -8.79
CA ASP A 176 15.34 13.48 -9.73
C ASP A 176 15.44 11.97 -9.48
N PHE A 177 16.62 11.49 -9.08
CA PHE A 177 16.75 10.10 -8.68
C PHE A 177 16.09 9.85 -7.33
N ASP A 178 16.30 10.72 -6.34
CA ASP A 178 15.71 10.57 -5.00
C ASP A 178 14.17 10.62 -5.03
N CYS A 179 13.62 11.66 -5.65
CA CYS A 179 12.17 11.91 -5.68
C CYS A 179 11.44 11.22 -6.83
N GLY A 180 12.16 10.69 -7.82
CA GLY A 180 11.59 10.02 -8.99
C GLY A 180 10.50 10.85 -9.69
N HIS A 181 9.25 10.42 -9.51
CA HIS A 181 8.05 10.98 -10.15
C HIS A 181 7.12 11.73 -9.21
N SER A 182 7.65 12.31 -8.13
CA SER A 182 6.84 12.91 -7.06
C SER A 182 5.74 13.87 -7.55
N ASN A 183 5.98 14.60 -8.63
CA ASN A 183 5.04 15.59 -9.16
C ASN A 183 3.95 15.04 -10.09
N THR A 184 4.06 13.79 -10.55
CA THR A 184 3.15 13.21 -11.55
C THR A 184 2.49 11.92 -11.10
N ILE A 185 3.15 11.16 -10.23
CA ILE A 185 2.65 9.86 -9.78
C ILE A 185 1.36 10.01 -8.96
N GLU A 186 0.37 9.18 -9.30
CA GLU A 186 -0.95 9.15 -8.65
C GLU A 186 -1.23 7.79 -7.99
N TYR A 187 -0.67 6.72 -8.54
CA TYR A 187 -0.85 5.34 -8.10
C TYR A 187 0.50 4.63 -8.06
N MET A 188 0.90 4.17 -6.87
CA MET A 188 2.15 3.45 -6.67
C MET A 188 1.91 2.14 -5.92
N VAL A 189 2.32 1.03 -6.52
CA VAL A 189 2.28 -0.31 -5.94
C VAL A 189 3.68 -0.91 -6.02
N ASN A 190 4.16 -1.39 -4.88
CA ASN A 190 5.38 -2.16 -4.75
C ASN A 190 5.08 -3.38 -3.86
N SER A 191 4.49 -4.42 -4.44
CA SER A 191 3.91 -5.55 -3.69
C SER A 191 4.72 -6.83 -3.89
N ASN A 192 5.15 -7.46 -2.79
CA ASN A 192 6.00 -8.65 -2.82
C ASN A 192 7.24 -8.42 -3.68
N VAL A 193 7.92 -7.31 -3.41
CA VAL A 193 9.16 -6.93 -4.08
C VAL A 193 10.30 -7.01 -3.08
N SER A 194 11.39 -7.65 -3.48
CA SER A 194 12.58 -7.80 -2.65
C SER A 194 13.81 -7.23 -3.35
N ASP A 195 14.74 -6.66 -2.56
CA ASP A 195 16.08 -6.30 -3.03
C ASP A 195 17.06 -7.43 -2.65
N ILE A 196 17.74 -7.98 -3.66
CA ILE A 196 18.72 -9.07 -3.54
C ILE A 196 20.07 -8.51 -3.97
N VAL A 197 21.04 -8.52 -3.05
CA VAL A 197 22.39 -8.00 -3.28
C VAL A 197 23.35 -9.10 -3.77
N ASP A 198 23.18 -10.33 -3.27
CA ASP A 198 23.95 -11.49 -3.73
C ASP A 198 23.08 -12.35 -4.67
N PRO A 199 23.45 -12.53 -5.95
CA PRO A 199 22.72 -13.39 -6.87
C PRO A 199 22.54 -14.83 -6.36
N ARG A 200 23.41 -15.32 -5.46
CA ARG A 200 23.30 -16.65 -4.86
C ARG A 200 22.10 -16.78 -3.93
N ASP A 201 21.58 -15.67 -3.43
CA ASP A 201 20.37 -15.62 -2.59
C ASP A 201 19.08 -15.64 -3.42
N LEU A 202 19.16 -15.67 -4.76
CA LEU A 202 18.03 -15.88 -5.64
C LEU A 202 17.48 -17.30 -5.43
N LYS A 203 16.50 -17.43 -4.52
CA LYS A 203 15.65 -18.60 -4.47
C LYS A 203 14.67 -18.53 -5.65
N PRO A 204 14.37 -19.67 -6.31
CA PRO A 204 13.24 -19.71 -7.24
C PRO A 204 12.03 -19.16 -6.50
N GLN A 205 11.42 -18.10 -7.03
CA GLN A 205 10.14 -17.66 -6.50
C GLN A 205 9.20 -18.84 -6.67
N SER A 206 8.88 -19.53 -5.57
CA SER A 206 7.68 -20.35 -5.55
C SER A 206 6.58 -19.39 -5.97
N SER A 207 5.84 -19.72 -7.02
CA SER A 207 4.68 -18.95 -7.45
C SER A 207 3.73 -18.91 -6.27
N VAL A 208 3.91 -17.92 -5.38
CA VAL A 208 2.98 -17.67 -4.31
C VAL A 208 1.79 -17.15 -5.09
N ASN A 209 0.75 -17.97 -5.19
CA ASN A 209 -0.57 -17.50 -5.57
C ASN A 209 -1.01 -16.53 -4.46
N ILE A 210 -0.47 -15.32 -4.52
CA ILE A 210 -0.90 -14.20 -3.70
C ILE A 210 -2.29 -13.90 -4.26
N PHE A 211 -3.29 -14.30 -3.47
CA PHE A 211 -4.69 -14.00 -3.71
C PHE A 211 -4.84 -12.57 -4.24
N LYS A 212 -5.35 -12.43 -5.47
CA LYS A 212 -5.85 -11.17 -6.05
C LYS A 212 -7.12 -10.67 -5.31
N ASN A 213 -7.20 -10.86 -3.99
CA ASN A 213 -8.40 -10.59 -3.20
C ASN A 213 -8.40 -9.19 -2.58
N PHE A 214 -7.59 -8.27 -3.10
CA PHE A 214 -7.77 -6.86 -2.79
C PHE A 214 -8.88 -6.32 -3.69
N ASN A 215 -10.13 -6.62 -3.32
CA ASN A 215 -11.27 -6.08 -4.05
C ASN A 215 -11.52 -4.64 -3.59
N PHE A 216 -11.10 -3.68 -4.42
CA PHE A 216 -11.37 -2.25 -4.22
C PHE A 216 -12.88 -1.92 -4.17
N SER A 217 -13.77 -2.84 -4.58
CA SER A 217 -15.23 -2.68 -4.48
C SER A 217 -15.75 -2.49 -3.05
N ARG A 218 -14.95 -2.81 -2.03
CA ARG A 218 -15.32 -2.56 -0.63
C ARG A 218 -14.92 -1.19 -0.11
N ILE A 219 -14.17 -0.39 -0.88
CA ILE A 219 -13.91 1.01 -0.56
C ILE A 219 -15.11 1.84 -1.05
N PRO A 220 -15.85 2.53 -0.16
CA PRO A 220 -16.97 3.37 -0.58
C PRO A 220 -16.52 4.39 -1.65
N GLY A 221 -17.08 4.30 -2.86
CA GLY A 221 -16.80 5.23 -3.97
C GLY A 221 -15.94 4.69 -5.13
N PHE A 222 -15.46 3.44 -5.09
CA PHE A 222 -14.72 2.82 -6.21
C PHE A 222 -15.65 1.92 -7.05
N LYS A 223 -15.76 2.15 -8.37
CA LYS A 223 -16.54 1.31 -9.30
C LYS A 223 -15.62 0.29 -9.99
N GLU A 224 -16.02 -0.97 -10.01
CA GLU A 224 -15.24 -2.10 -10.54
C GLU A 224 -15.47 -2.29 -12.05
N ALA A 225 -14.41 -2.68 -12.78
CA ALA A 225 -14.48 -3.30 -14.10
C ALA A 225 -14.17 -4.79 -13.93
N GLU A 226 -15.05 -5.66 -14.40
CA GLU A 226 -15.00 -7.11 -14.16
C GLU A 226 -13.84 -7.80 -14.89
N PHE A 227 -13.08 -8.63 -14.19
CA PHE A 227 -12.19 -9.62 -14.80
C PHE A 227 -12.37 -10.98 -14.11
N ASN A 228 -12.96 -11.94 -14.84
CA ASN A 228 -13.25 -13.29 -14.35
C ASN A 228 -12.05 -14.22 -14.56
N ALA A 229 -11.58 -14.89 -13.49
CA ALA A 229 -10.76 -16.09 -13.60
C ALA A 229 -11.02 -17.05 -12.43
N ARG A 230 -11.35 -18.31 -12.74
CA ARG A 230 -11.51 -19.43 -11.80
C ARG A 230 -10.15 -20.08 -11.52
N GLY A 231 -9.86 -20.42 -10.27
CA GLY A 231 -8.67 -21.22 -9.91
C GLY A 231 -8.68 -21.68 -8.45
N SER A 232 -8.33 -22.95 -8.23
CA SER A 232 -8.62 -23.83 -7.08
C SER A 232 -7.65 -23.80 -5.89
N ASN A 233 -8.11 -24.35 -4.76
CA ASN A 233 -7.42 -24.54 -3.47
C ASN A 233 -6.08 -25.30 -3.55
N SER A 234 -5.06 -24.81 -2.82
CA SER A 234 -4.05 -25.68 -2.20
C SER A 234 -3.39 -25.02 -0.96
N GLN A 235 -2.88 -25.88 -0.09
CA GLN A 235 -2.53 -25.65 1.32
C GLN A 235 -1.12 -25.07 1.53
N SER A 236 -1.03 -24.25 2.59
CA SER A 236 0.13 -23.73 3.33
C SER A 236 1.49 -24.42 3.14
N HIS A 237 2.52 -23.64 2.79
CA HIS A 237 3.92 -23.85 3.20
C HIS A 237 4.55 -22.51 3.55
N ARG A 238 5.08 -22.38 4.77
CA ARG A 238 5.88 -21.24 5.24
C ARG A 238 7.31 -21.40 4.75
N THR A 239 7.75 -20.53 3.85
CA THR A 239 9.14 -20.51 3.40
C THR A 239 9.95 -19.53 4.25
N PHE A 240 11.01 -20.06 4.85
CA PHE A 240 12.04 -19.37 5.62
C PHE A 240 12.95 -18.58 4.66
N ILE A 241 12.89 -17.23 4.72
CA ILE A 241 13.80 -16.34 4.00
C ILE A 241 14.74 -15.70 5.01
N HIS A 242 16.02 -15.86 4.75
CA HIS A 242 17.12 -15.64 5.67
C HIS A 242 17.77 -14.28 5.40
N ARG A 243 17.97 -13.54 6.49
CA ARG A 243 19.16 -12.74 6.85
C ARG A 243 19.90 -11.99 5.73
N LEU A 244 19.48 -10.74 5.49
CA LEU A 244 20.43 -9.68 5.83
C LEU A 244 20.45 -9.59 7.36
N SER A 245 21.56 -10.02 7.93
CA SER A 245 21.82 -10.16 9.36
C SER A 245 21.53 -8.88 10.15
N LEU A 246 20.28 -8.72 10.56
CA LEU A 246 19.84 -7.88 11.68
C LEU A 246 19.25 -8.73 12.82
N GLU A 247 19.41 -10.05 12.77
CA GLU A 247 18.88 -11.00 13.76
C GLU A 247 19.58 -10.98 15.13
N ASN A 248 20.59 -10.13 15.36
CA ASN A 248 21.05 -9.76 16.71
C ASN A 248 20.38 -8.46 17.20
N ALA A 249 19.06 -8.38 17.05
CA ALA A 249 18.22 -7.18 17.17
C ALA A 249 18.01 -6.61 18.59
N THR A 250 18.90 -6.89 19.53
CA THR A 250 18.96 -6.13 20.80
C THR A 250 20.16 -5.18 20.86
N SER A 251 21.21 -5.40 20.03
CA SER A 251 22.36 -4.48 19.91
C SER A 251 22.32 -3.60 18.65
N THR A 252 21.32 -3.77 17.76
CA THR A 252 21.23 -3.05 16.48
C THR A 252 20.36 -1.80 16.47
N SER A 253 19.56 -1.56 17.52
CA SER A 253 18.77 -0.32 17.64
C SER A 253 19.67 0.91 17.48
N THR A 254 20.84 0.91 18.13
CA THR A 254 21.83 1.97 18.04
C THR A 254 22.44 2.10 16.65
N SER A 255 22.66 0.99 15.94
CA SER A 255 23.22 1.03 14.58
C SER A 255 22.23 1.59 13.56
N VAL A 256 20.94 1.24 13.69
CA VAL A 256 19.90 1.78 12.82
C VAL A 256 19.62 3.24 13.14
N GLU A 257 19.52 3.63 14.41
CA GLU A 257 19.39 5.04 14.78
C GLU A 257 20.61 5.86 14.36
N ASN A 258 21.83 5.32 14.43
CA ASN A 258 23.03 5.98 13.89
C ASN A 258 23.00 6.10 12.36
N MET A 259 22.41 5.13 11.64
CA MET A 259 22.21 5.24 10.21
C MET A 259 21.13 6.29 9.90
N LEU A 260 20.02 6.31 10.66
CA LEU A 260 18.94 7.28 10.53
C LEU A 260 19.37 8.70 10.92
N SER A 261 20.31 8.85 11.85
CA SER A 261 20.90 10.13 12.22
C SER A 261 21.81 10.63 11.11
N LYS A 262 22.68 9.77 10.56
CA LYS A 262 23.50 10.09 9.37
C LYS A 262 22.64 10.45 8.15
N LEU A 263 21.56 9.72 7.90
CA LEU A 263 20.57 10.07 6.88
C LEU A 263 19.88 11.40 7.17
N GLY A 264 19.81 11.81 8.43
CA GLY A 264 19.32 13.12 8.85
C GLY A 264 20.28 14.27 8.66
N GLU A 265 21.59 14.00 8.73
CA GLU A 265 22.66 14.97 8.49
C GLU A 265 22.88 15.22 7.00
N ILE A 266 22.65 14.19 6.18
CA ILE A 266 22.62 14.34 4.73
C ILE A 266 21.39 15.17 4.38
N ASN A 267 21.57 16.26 3.62
CA ASN A 267 20.47 17.03 3.03
C ASN A 267 19.74 16.17 2.00
N VAL A 268 18.97 15.17 2.47
CA VAL A 268 18.09 14.36 1.63
C VAL A 268 17.02 15.29 1.07
N HIS A 269 16.73 15.12 -0.23
CA HIS A 269 15.79 16.01 -0.89
C HIS A 269 14.40 15.80 -0.28
N LYS A 270 13.71 16.91 0.03
CA LYS A 270 12.31 16.82 0.43
C LYS A 270 11.46 16.59 -0.82
N CYS A 271 10.86 15.41 -0.94
CA CYS A 271 10.03 15.06 -2.08
C CYS A 271 8.56 15.35 -1.79
N ASN A 272 7.90 16.06 -2.70
CA ASN A 272 6.49 16.39 -2.57
C ASN A 272 5.68 15.53 -3.54
N PHE A 273 5.00 14.51 -3.02
CA PHE A 273 4.14 13.60 -3.76
C PHE A 273 2.74 14.19 -3.90
N SER A 274 2.66 15.34 -4.57
CA SER A 274 1.49 16.22 -4.59
C SER A 274 0.26 15.62 -5.28
N ARG A 275 0.40 14.51 -5.99
CA ARG A 275 -0.68 13.83 -6.71
C ARG A 275 -0.89 12.38 -6.27
N LEU A 276 -0.02 11.82 -5.42
CA LEU A 276 -0.08 10.42 -5.03
C LEU A 276 -1.34 10.17 -4.17
N ARG A 277 -2.23 9.31 -4.67
CA ARG A 277 -3.52 8.97 -4.02
C ARG A 277 -3.51 7.56 -3.44
N VAL A 278 -2.79 6.64 -4.06
CA VAL A 278 -2.68 5.24 -3.63
C VAL A 278 -1.22 4.87 -3.46
N LEU A 279 -0.86 4.38 -2.28
CA LEU A 279 0.43 3.78 -1.99
C LEU A 279 0.21 2.38 -1.38
N GLU A 280 0.68 1.35 -2.09
CA GLU A 280 0.65 -0.04 -1.64
C GLU A 280 2.07 -0.59 -1.55
N GLU A 281 2.46 -0.98 -0.34
CA GLU A 281 3.70 -1.70 -0.07
C GLU A 281 3.39 -2.93 0.81
N SER A 282 2.71 -3.91 0.21
CA SER A 282 2.40 -5.19 0.84
C SER A 282 3.56 -6.18 0.68
N TYR A 283 3.79 -7.03 1.69
CA TYR A 283 4.93 -7.96 1.76
C TYR A 283 6.36 -7.36 1.69
N PRO A 284 6.65 -6.16 2.24
CA PRO A 284 8.02 -5.68 2.30
C PRO A 284 8.87 -6.62 3.15
N THR A 285 10.04 -6.98 2.64
CA THR A 285 10.93 -7.93 3.31
C THR A 285 11.81 -7.27 4.38
N LEU A 286 11.88 -5.93 4.45
CA LEU A 286 12.85 -5.22 5.31
C LEU A 286 12.31 -3.93 5.97
N MET A 287 12.81 -3.67 7.20
CA MET A 287 12.79 -2.38 7.93
C MET A 287 11.44 -1.73 8.30
N ILE A 288 10.37 -2.48 8.48
CA ILE A 288 9.02 -1.94 8.73
C ILE A 288 8.90 -0.94 9.88
N VAL A 289 9.61 -1.15 11.00
CA VAL A 289 9.53 -0.27 12.17
C VAL A 289 10.04 1.14 11.84
N ASN A 290 11.12 1.25 11.07
CA ASN A 290 11.72 2.52 10.70
C ASN A 290 11.25 3.04 9.34
N TYR A 291 10.59 2.20 8.55
CA TYR A 291 10.11 2.53 7.22
C TYR A 291 9.19 3.74 7.25
N PHE A 292 8.22 3.81 8.16
CA PHE A 292 7.29 4.95 8.24
C PHE A 292 7.98 6.25 8.68
N LYS A 293 8.92 6.16 9.62
CA LYS A 293 9.76 7.29 10.03
C LYS A 293 10.55 7.86 8.85
N ILE A 294 11.11 6.99 7.99
CA ILE A 294 11.79 7.42 6.75
C ILE A 294 10.76 8.00 5.77
N LEU A 295 9.66 7.29 5.55
CA LEU A 295 8.62 7.63 4.58
C LEU A 295 8.13 9.07 4.78
N VAL A 296 7.81 9.48 6.01
CA VAL A 296 7.23 10.80 6.28
C VAL A 296 8.26 11.88 6.63
N ARG A 297 9.51 11.51 6.92
CA ARG A 297 10.57 12.48 7.26
C ARG A 297 11.06 13.23 6.02
N THR A 298 11.24 12.52 4.91
CA THR A 298 11.80 13.09 3.68
C THR A 298 10.72 13.41 2.65
N ASN A 299 9.49 12.95 2.85
CA ASN A 299 8.44 13.10 1.85
C ASN A 299 7.15 13.70 2.41
N PHE A 300 6.42 14.39 1.54
CA PHE A 300 5.11 14.97 1.83
C PHE A 300 4.03 14.35 0.94
N TYR A 301 2.91 13.96 1.55
CA TYR A 301 1.84 13.19 0.91
C TYR A 301 0.45 13.83 1.08
N PRO A 302 0.21 15.01 0.47
CA PRO A 302 -1.02 15.77 0.71
C PRO A 302 -2.28 15.09 0.18
N GLU A 303 -2.16 14.23 -0.83
CA GLU A 303 -3.29 13.65 -1.57
C GLU A 303 -3.52 12.16 -1.32
N ILE A 304 -2.74 11.50 -0.46
CA ILE A 304 -2.90 10.06 -0.21
C ILE A 304 -4.28 9.80 0.41
N LYS A 305 -5.03 8.89 -0.23
CA LYS A 305 -6.35 8.40 0.20
C LYS A 305 -6.32 6.95 0.65
N VAL A 306 -5.41 6.15 0.09
CA VAL A 306 -5.29 4.70 0.33
C VAL A 306 -3.85 4.36 0.68
N LEU A 307 -3.66 3.74 1.85
CA LEU A 307 -2.42 3.08 2.25
C LEU A 307 -2.66 1.59 2.42
N ASN A 308 -1.84 0.74 1.80
CA ASN A 308 -1.91 -0.71 1.97
C ASN A 308 -0.55 -1.27 2.37
N PHE A 309 -0.46 -1.74 3.61
CA PHE A 309 0.68 -2.42 4.22
C PHE A 309 0.26 -3.77 4.79
N SER A 310 -0.62 -4.47 4.07
CA SER A 310 -1.02 -5.82 4.44
C SER A 310 0.16 -6.79 4.31
N ARG A 311 0.22 -7.77 5.21
CA ARG A 311 1.24 -8.85 5.19
C ARG A 311 2.70 -8.36 5.24
N SER A 312 2.93 -7.18 5.79
CA SER A 312 4.27 -6.66 5.97
C SER A 312 4.97 -7.33 7.17
N GLY A 313 4.23 -7.77 8.19
CA GLY A 313 4.78 -8.27 9.43
C GLY A 313 4.87 -7.21 10.53
N ILE A 314 4.11 -6.11 10.38
CA ILE A 314 3.95 -5.06 11.40
C ILE A 314 3.48 -5.70 12.72
N SER A 315 4.27 -5.58 13.79
CA SER A 315 3.91 -6.10 15.12
C SER A 315 3.27 -5.05 16.02
N GLU A 316 3.53 -3.77 15.76
CA GLU A 316 3.02 -2.63 16.50
C GLU A 316 2.75 -1.49 15.53
N MET A 317 1.71 -0.69 15.80
CA MET A 317 1.37 0.47 14.98
C MET A 317 2.44 1.58 15.14
N PRO A 318 3.14 1.96 14.06
CA PRO A 318 4.12 3.05 14.10
C PRO A 318 3.48 4.38 14.52
N VAL A 319 4.23 5.24 15.20
CA VAL A 319 3.72 6.53 15.69
C VAL A 319 3.21 7.41 14.55
N GLU A 320 3.83 7.31 13.38
CA GLU A 320 3.41 8.01 12.16
C GLU A 320 2.02 7.57 11.67
N LEU A 321 1.65 6.30 11.90
CA LEU A 321 0.32 5.80 11.58
C LEU A 321 -0.69 6.06 12.68
N VAL A 322 -0.27 6.17 13.95
CA VAL A 322 -1.12 6.67 15.02
C VAL A 322 -1.51 8.12 14.73
N ASP A 323 -0.53 8.96 14.38
CA ASP A 323 -0.73 10.37 14.03
C ASP A 323 -0.92 10.59 12.52
N PHE A 324 -1.56 9.64 11.83
CA PHE A 324 -1.61 9.63 10.36
C PHE A 324 -2.17 10.92 9.75
N ARG A 325 -3.07 11.65 10.43
CA ARG A 325 -3.62 12.92 9.92
C ARG A 325 -2.56 14.01 9.75
N LYS A 326 -1.47 13.98 10.52
CA LYS A 326 -0.34 14.89 10.39
C LYS A 326 0.42 14.68 9.07
N TYR A 327 0.53 13.43 8.64
CA TYR A 327 1.37 13.03 7.50
C TYR A 327 0.56 12.73 6.22
N PHE A 328 -0.70 12.31 6.38
CA PHE A 328 -1.63 11.86 5.34
C PHE A 328 -3.02 12.48 5.57
N PRO A 329 -3.18 13.80 5.39
CA PRO A 329 -4.39 14.52 5.80
C PRO A 329 -5.66 13.99 5.11
N LYS A 330 -5.55 13.52 3.86
CA LYS A 330 -6.67 13.01 3.05
C LYS A 330 -6.87 11.49 3.12
N LEU A 331 -6.22 10.80 4.05
CA LEU A 331 -6.31 9.35 4.16
C LEU A 331 -7.75 8.90 4.49
N THR A 332 -8.26 7.93 3.73
CA THR A 332 -9.62 7.38 3.88
C THR A 332 -9.65 5.86 4.05
N TYR A 333 -8.60 5.17 3.63
CA TYR A 333 -8.47 3.73 3.77
C TYR A 333 -7.04 3.35 4.14
N MET A 334 -6.89 2.53 5.18
CA MET A 334 -5.61 1.99 5.63
C MET A 334 -5.74 0.49 5.84
N ASP A 335 -4.97 -0.30 5.11
CA ASP A 335 -4.92 -1.75 5.27
C ASP A 335 -3.67 -2.21 5.99
N LEU A 336 -3.87 -2.71 7.20
CA LEU A 336 -2.88 -3.35 8.05
C LEU A 336 -3.23 -4.82 8.31
N SER A 337 -4.02 -5.45 7.42
CA SER A 337 -4.46 -6.83 7.59
C SER A 337 -3.31 -7.82 7.45
N ARG A 338 -3.46 -9.00 8.08
CA ARG A 338 -2.52 -10.13 7.98
C ARG A 338 -1.09 -9.78 8.43
N ASN A 339 -0.98 -8.89 9.40
CA ASN A 339 0.27 -8.53 10.06
C ASN A 339 0.41 -9.33 11.38
N ASN A 340 1.31 -8.88 12.27
CA ASN A 340 1.61 -9.52 13.55
C ASN A 340 1.10 -8.70 14.76
N MET A 341 0.18 -7.75 14.55
CA MET A 341 -0.24 -6.82 15.60
C MET A 341 -1.01 -7.53 16.72
N THR A 342 -0.66 -7.24 17.96
CA THR A 342 -1.35 -7.77 19.15
C THR A 342 -2.36 -6.78 19.74
N GLU A 343 -2.22 -5.51 19.42
CA GLU A 343 -3.07 -4.41 19.88
C GLU A 343 -3.27 -3.37 18.78
N VAL A 344 -4.32 -2.56 18.91
CA VAL A 344 -4.59 -1.42 18.03
C VAL A 344 -4.56 -0.16 18.89
N LYS A 345 -3.67 0.78 18.53
CA LYS A 345 -3.62 2.09 19.17
C LYS A 345 -4.50 3.05 18.39
N LEU A 346 -5.50 3.62 19.07
CA LEU A 346 -6.32 4.68 18.48
C LEU A 346 -5.61 6.03 18.62
N PRO A 347 -5.74 6.92 17.62
CA PRO A 347 -5.25 8.29 17.74
C PRO A 347 -5.90 8.98 18.95
N SER A 348 -5.12 9.75 19.72
CA SER A 348 -5.66 10.55 20.83
C SER A 348 -6.54 11.70 20.35
N HIS A 349 -6.35 12.15 19.10
CA HIS A 349 -7.09 13.23 18.48
C HIS A 349 -7.56 12.81 17.09
N PHE A 350 -8.87 12.74 16.90
CA PHE A 350 -9.47 12.52 15.59
C PHE A 350 -10.22 13.78 15.17
N ASN A 351 -9.89 14.31 14.00
CA ASN A 351 -10.58 15.49 13.47
C ASN A 351 -11.98 15.05 12.99
N PRO A 352 -13.07 15.62 13.56
CA PRO A 352 -14.42 15.31 13.14
C PRO A 352 -14.61 15.64 11.64
N GLY A 353 -15.38 14.82 10.94
CA GLY A 353 -15.72 15.00 9.51
C GLY A 353 -14.87 14.23 8.50
N SER A 354 -13.86 13.47 8.94
CA SER A 354 -13.00 12.69 8.04
C SER A 354 -13.23 11.17 8.19
N GLN A 355 -13.72 10.51 7.14
CA GLN A 355 -13.94 9.07 7.19
C GLN A 355 -12.61 8.31 7.01
N LEU A 356 -12.33 7.33 7.87
CA LEU A 356 -11.22 6.39 7.76
C LEU A 356 -11.74 4.96 7.98
N THR A 357 -11.49 4.09 7.01
CA THR A 357 -11.58 2.64 7.20
C THR A 357 -10.19 2.08 7.50
N LEU A 358 -10.03 1.51 8.69
CA LEU A 358 -8.80 0.86 9.14
C LEU A 358 -9.04 -0.67 9.18
N ASN A 359 -8.38 -1.39 8.27
CA ASN A 359 -8.48 -2.85 8.22
C ASN A 359 -7.34 -3.50 9.02
N VAL A 360 -7.66 -4.08 10.17
CA VAL A 360 -6.72 -4.82 11.04
C VAL A 360 -7.06 -6.31 11.11
N SER A 361 -7.79 -6.82 10.11
CA SER A 361 -8.21 -8.21 10.04
C SER A 361 -7.02 -9.18 9.96
N TYR A 362 -7.20 -10.40 10.46
CA TYR A 362 -6.20 -11.47 10.41
C TYR A 362 -4.84 -11.13 11.07
N ASN A 363 -4.85 -10.33 12.15
CA ASN A 363 -3.68 -10.05 12.97
C ASN A 363 -3.59 -11.05 14.15
N LYS A 364 -2.85 -10.70 15.21
CA LYS A 364 -2.71 -11.47 16.46
C LYS A 364 -3.43 -10.80 17.63
N ILE A 365 -4.47 -10.01 17.36
CA ILE A 365 -5.24 -9.33 18.39
C ILE A 365 -6.05 -10.39 19.15
N THR A 366 -5.80 -10.51 20.44
CA THR A 366 -6.50 -11.51 21.28
C THR A 366 -7.59 -10.91 22.14
N ARG A 367 -7.55 -9.60 22.40
CA ARG A 367 -8.48 -8.95 23.32
C ARG A 367 -9.45 -8.04 22.57
N LEU A 368 -10.74 -8.19 22.87
CA LEU A 368 -11.80 -7.32 22.39
C LEU A 368 -12.84 -7.12 23.50
N THR A 369 -12.78 -5.98 24.19
CA THR A 369 -13.70 -5.65 25.29
C THR A 369 -14.83 -4.74 24.85
N LEU A 370 -15.83 -4.56 25.72
CA LEU A 370 -16.91 -3.59 25.50
C LEU A 370 -16.37 -2.16 25.41
N ASP A 371 -15.43 -1.81 26.28
CA ASP A 371 -14.80 -0.49 26.32
C ASP A 371 -14.04 -0.19 25.03
N ASP A 372 -13.34 -1.18 24.46
CA ASP A 372 -12.66 -1.03 23.17
C ASP A 372 -13.65 -0.66 22.06
N LEU A 373 -14.81 -1.33 22.01
CA LEU A 373 -15.82 -1.07 20.98
C LEU A 373 -16.53 0.27 21.15
N ILE A 374 -16.85 0.63 22.40
CA ILE A 374 -17.41 1.96 22.69
C ILE A 374 -16.39 3.02 22.28
N ALA A 375 -15.14 2.90 22.72
CA ALA A 375 -14.07 3.84 22.41
C ALA A 375 -13.87 4.03 20.90
N VAL A 376 -13.85 2.93 20.14
CA VAL A 376 -13.77 3.00 18.66
C VAL A 376 -15.01 3.67 18.07
N SER A 377 -16.22 3.33 18.54
CA SER A 377 -17.47 3.88 18.00
C SER A 377 -17.68 5.37 18.29
N GLU A 378 -17.05 5.89 19.34
CA GLU A 378 -17.09 7.31 19.67
C GLU A 378 -16.18 8.15 18.75
N VAL A 379 -15.24 7.53 18.05
CA VAL A 379 -14.41 8.20 17.05
C VAL A 379 -15.22 8.38 15.76
N GLU A 380 -15.79 9.57 15.58
CA GLU A 380 -16.59 9.90 14.41
C GLU A 380 -15.81 9.69 13.11
N GLY A 381 -16.39 8.93 12.17
CA GLY A 381 -15.77 8.66 10.87
C GLY A 381 -14.76 7.51 10.88
N LEU A 382 -14.43 6.89 12.02
CA LEU A 382 -13.57 5.71 12.06
C LEU A 382 -14.38 4.40 11.95
N PHE A 383 -14.00 3.57 10.98
CA PHE A 383 -14.44 2.18 10.87
C PHE A 383 -13.25 1.24 11.06
N LEU A 384 -13.34 0.30 12.00
CA LEU A 384 -12.29 -0.66 12.31
C LEU A 384 -12.74 -2.10 12.01
N ASP A 385 -11.97 -2.85 11.22
CA ASP A 385 -12.25 -4.25 10.89
C ASP A 385 -11.36 -5.22 11.67
N PHE A 386 -11.95 -5.94 12.63
CA PHE A 386 -11.26 -6.91 13.49
C PHE A 386 -11.36 -8.37 13.01
N ARG A 387 -12.00 -8.65 11.87
CA ARG A 387 -12.30 -10.05 11.47
C ARG A 387 -11.06 -10.93 11.38
N GLY A 388 -11.19 -12.22 11.70
CA GLY A 388 -10.10 -13.20 11.57
C GLY A 388 -8.95 -13.07 12.58
N ASN A 389 -9.10 -12.26 13.63
CA ASN A 389 -8.16 -12.20 14.75
C ASN A 389 -8.42 -13.33 15.77
N PRO A 390 -7.38 -13.82 16.48
CA PRO A 390 -7.52 -14.91 17.44
C PRO A 390 -8.09 -14.46 18.79
N ILE A 391 -9.38 -14.08 18.82
CA ILE A 391 -10.02 -13.52 20.01
C ILE A 391 -10.08 -14.53 21.17
N HIS A 392 -9.61 -14.10 22.34
CA HIS A 392 -9.77 -14.76 23.63
C HIS A 392 -11.13 -14.41 24.22
N CYS A 393 -11.98 -15.42 24.37
CA CYS A 393 -13.33 -15.34 24.91
C CYS A 393 -13.35 -15.69 26.39
N GLY A 394 -12.51 -15.02 27.17
CA GLY A 394 -12.45 -15.16 28.62
C GLY A 394 -13.48 -14.29 29.35
N CYS A 395 -13.24 -14.10 30.64
CA CYS A 395 -14.14 -13.34 31.51
C CYS A 395 -14.12 -11.83 31.30
N GLU A 396 -13.03 -11.33 30.74
CA GLU A 396 -12.89 -9.94 30.31
C GLU A 396 -13.87 -9.55 29.19
N MET A 397 -14.47 -10.51 28.49
CA MET A 397 -15.51 -10.26 27.49
C MET A 397 -16.94 -10.32 28.06
N ALA A 398 -17.12 -10.62 29.35
CA ALA A 398 -18.45 -10.87 29.93
C ALA A 398 -19.42 -9.70 29.69
N ASP A 399 -18.99 -8.46 29.90
CA ASP A 399 -19.83 -7.27 29.70
C ASP A 399 -20.24 -7.08 28.23
N LEU A 400 -19.30 -7.32 27.31
CA LEU A 400 -19.59 -7.28 25.87
C LEU A 400 -20.63 -8.34 25.50
N LEU A 401 -20.44 -9.58 25.94
CA LEU A 401 -21.35 -10.68 25.65
C LEU A 401 -22.75 -10.44 26.24
N LEU A 402 -22.85 -9.88 27.45
CA LEU A 402 -24.12 -9.50 28.07
C LEU A 402 -24.83 -8.41 27.27
N LYS A 403 -24.12 -7.35 26.87
CA LYS A 403 -24.69 -6.26 26.07
C LYS A 403 -25.12 -6.72 24.68
N MET A 404 -24.37 -7.61 24.04
CA MET A 404 -24.67 -8.16 22.72
C MET A 404 -26.00 -8.93 22.63
N LYS A 405 -26.58 -9.35 23.76
CA LYS A 405 -27.91 -9.99 23.79
C LYS A 405 -29.06 -9.02 23.58
N SER A 406 -28.85 -7.73 23.85
CA SER A 406 -29.85 -6.70 23.54
C SER A 406 -29.99 -6.53 22.03
N ALA A 407 -31.24 -6.51 21.54
CA ALA A 407 -31.53 -6.26 20.13
C ALA A 407 -30.98 -4.90 19.66
N ASP A 408 -30.95 -3.92 20.57
CA ASP A 408 -30.59 -2.54 20.27
C ASP A 408 -29.09 -2.23 20.42
N PHE A 409 -28.27 -3.21 20.83
CA PHE A 409 -26.86 -2.95 21.12
C PHE A 409 -26.06 -2.45 19.90
N PHE A 410 -26.32 -3.00 18.72
CA PHE A 410 -25.66 -2.57 17.47
C PHE A 410 -26.53 -1.58 16.68
N THR A 411 -27.14 -0.61 17.36
CA THR A 411 -27.83 0.52 16.74
C THR A 411 -26.96 1.78 16.81
N GLY A 412 -27.34 2.83 16.09
CA GLY A 412 -26.61 4.10 16.08
C GLY A 412 -25.14 3.94 15.68
N LYS A 413 -24.22 4.49 16.49
CA LYS A 413 -22.76 4.48 16.24
C LYS A 413 -22.15 3.07 16.19
N LEU A 414 -22.79 2.09 16.83
CA LEU A 414 -22.30 0.70 16.86
C LEU A 414 -22.79 -0.15 15.68
N MET A 415 -23.73 0.34 14.87
CA MET A 415 -24.30 -0.41 13.74
C MET A 415 -23.26 -0.99 12.77
N PRO A 416 -22.19 -0.25 12.36
CA PRO A 416 -21.16 -0.79 11.47
C PRO A 416 -20.42 -2.01 12.04
N TYR A 417 -20.43 -2.18 13.36
CA TYR A 417 -19.73 -3.25 14.09
C TYR A 417 -20.58 -4.48 14.35
N SER A 418 -21.79 -4.54 13.78
CA SER A 418 -22.70 -5.69 13.93
C SER A 418 -22.09 -7.03 13.50
N TYR A 419 -21.07 -7.01 12.63
CA TYR A 419 -20.31 -8.19 12.21
C TYR A 419 -19.62 -8.90 13.38
N ILE A 420 -19.38 -8.22 14.52
CA ILE A 420 -18.72 -8.78 15.70
C ILE A 420 -19.50 -9.97 16.27
N LYS A 421 -20.81 -10.02 16.07
CA LYS A 421 -21.65 -11.19 16.40
C LYS A 421 -21.12 -12.50 15.79
N ASN A 422 -20.46 -12.40 14.63
CA ASN A 422 -19.94 -13.53 13.86
C ASN A 422 -18.45 -13.79 14.07
N VAL A 423 -17.77 -13.03 14.93
CA VAL A 423 -16.38 -13.29 15.30
C VAL A 423 -16.32 -14.59 16.08
N GLU A 424 -15.32 -15.42 15.79
CA GLU A 424 -15.12 -16.72 16.42
C GLU A 424 -14.03 -16.65 17.48
N CYS A 425 -14.22 -17.40 18.56
CA CYS A 425 -13.23 -17.53 19.62
C CYS A 425 -12.05 -18.39 19.15
N ALA A 426 -10.83 -17.93 19.41
CA ALA A 426 -9.62 -18.74 19.27
C ALA A 426 -9.15 -19.34 20.60
N SER A 427 -9.59 -18.78 21.72
CA SER A 427 -9.31 -19.33 23.05
C SER A 427 -10.40 -18.91 24.04
N PRO A 428 -10.55 -19.58 25.19
CA PRO A 428 -9.91 -20.84 25.59
C PRO A 428 -10.33 -22.02 24.68
N PHE A 429 -9.62 -23.16 24.79
CA PHE A 429 -9.81 -24.32 23.90
C PHE A 429 -11.25 -24.84 23.83
N HIS A 430 -11.99 -24.84 24.95
CA HIS A 430 -13.38 -25.30 24.99
C HIS A 430 -14.38 -24.37 24.28
N LEU A 431 -13.96 -23.16 23.88
CA LEU A 431 -14.76 -22.21 23.09
C LEU A 431 -14.24 -22.07 21.65
N LEU A 432 -13.18 -22.77 21.26
CA LEU A 432 -12.55 -22.64 19.95
C LEU A 432 -13.57 -22.80 18.81
N GLY A 433 -13.61 -21.83 17.89
CA GLY A 433 -14.51 -21.79 16.74
C GLY A 433 -15.95 -21.37 17.06
N ARG A 434 -16.34 -21.22 18.34
CA ARG A 434 -17.68 -20.72 18.68
C ARG A 434 -17.79 -19.23 18.38
N ARG A 435 -18.93 -18.81 17.81
CA ARG A 435 -19.22 -17.39 17.54
C ARG A 435 -19.57 -16.66 18.82
N LEU A 436 -19.14 -15.40 18.97
CA LEU A 436 -19.45 -14.56 20.13
C LEU A 436 -20.95 -14.48 20.45
N SER A 437 -21.79 -14.34 19.43
CA SER A 437 -23.26 -14.29 19.61
C SER A 437 -23.86 -15.57 20.22
N SER A 438 -23.20 -16.72 20.04
CA SER A 438 -23.64 -18.03 20.55
C SER A 438 -23.25 -18.30 21.99
N LEU A 439 -22.38 -17.49 22.58
CA LEU A 439 -21.94 -17.67 23.97
C LEU A 439 -23.01 -17.18 24.94
N VAL A 440 -23.21 -17.89 26.05
CA VAL A 440 -24.07 -17.46 27.15
C VAL A 440 -23.20 -17.18 28.37
N VAL A 441 -23.30 -15.97 28.93
CA VAL A 441 -22.67 -15.67 30.21
C VAL A 441 -23.58 -16.21 31.30
N MET A 442 -23.32 -17.44 31.74
CA MET A 442 -24.01 -18.03 32.88
C MET A 442 -23.17 -17.82 34.14
N TRP A 443 -23.79 -17.35 35.22
CA TRP A 443 -23.21 -17.35 36.57
C TRP A 443 -23.16 -18.78 37.17
N SER A 444 -23.28 -19.80 36.31
CA SER A 444 -23.50 -21.23 36.57
C SER A 444 -22.85 -22.04 35.43
N PRO A 445 -22.50 -23.34 35.57
CA PRO A 445 -21.18 -23.87 35.21
C PRO A 445 -20.87 -24.14 33.71
N VAL A 446 -21.65 -23.66 32.73
CA VAL A 446 -21.70 -24.33 31.41
C VAL A 446 -20.94 -23.62 30.26
N ASP A 447 -20.71 -22.30 30.29
CA ASP A 447 -20.09 -21.62 29.12
C ASP A 447 -18.86 -20.75 29.44
N ILE A 448 -18.93 -19.81 30.38
CA ILE A 448 -17.78 -19.00 30.82
C ILE A 448 -17.83 -18.87 32.35
N ARG A 449 -16.85 -19.44 33.06
CA ARG A 449 -16.78 -19.36 34.53
C ARG A 449 -16.05 -18.09 34.97
N CYS A 450 -16.82 -17.04 35.22
CA CYS A 450 -16.29 -15.81 35.80
C CYS A 450 -16.53 -15.79 37.29
N ASN A 451 -15.51 -16.21 38.05
CA ASN A 451 -15.44 -15.86 39.47
C ASN A 451 -15.17 -14.36 39.56
N VAL A 452 -16.25 -13.57 39.53
CA VAL A 452 -16.18 -12.14 39.82
C VAL A 452 -16.00 -12.01 41.33
N ASP A 453 -14.76 -12.13 41.79
CA ASP A 453 -14.41 -11.72 43.15
C ASP A 453 -14.55 -10.20 43.20
N LYS A 454 -15.76 -9.73 43.55
CA LYS A 454 -16.14 -8.30 43.60
C LYS A 454 -15.30 -7.43 44.55
N ARG A 455 -14.28 -7.98 45.23
CA ARG A 455 -13.52 -7.27 46.28
C ARG A 455 -12.21 -6.63 45.84
N ASN A 456 -11.67 -6.90 44.63
CA ASN A 456 -10.30 -6.46 44.27
C ASN A 456 -10.13 -5.65 42.95
N GLN A 457 -11.21 -5.13 42.35
CA GLN A 457 -11.12 -4.41 41.07
C GLN A 457 -10.71 -2.92 41.13
N THR A 458 -10.11 -2.45 42.23
CA THR A 458 -9.66 -1.05 42.38
C THR A 458 -8.23 -0.75 41.89
N SER A 459 -7.47 -1.69 41.29
CA SER A 459 -6.02 -1.45 41.06
C SER A 459 -5.40 -1.82 39.70
N ARG A 460 -6.18 -2.15 38.66
CA ARG A 460 -5.61 -2.33 37.30
C ARG A 460 -6.36 -1.54 36.24
N GLN A 461 -6.14 -0.23 36.23
CA GLN A 461 -6.30 0.55 35.00
C GLN A 461 -5.28 0.02 33.99
N GLY A 462 -5.76 -0.78 33.03
CA GLY A 462 -5.07 -0.94 31.76
C GLY A 462 -4.90 0.46 31.17
N VAL A 463 -3.66 0.83 30.87
CA VAL A 463 -3.29 2.16 30.41
C VAL A 463 -3.81 2.35 28.99
N PHE A 464 -5.09 2.67 28.84
CA PHE A 464 -5.55 3.54 27.78
C PHE A 464 -5.08 4.94 28.16
N ARG A 465 -3.87 5.30 27.71
CA ARG A 465 -3.38 6.67 27.76
C ARG A 465 -4.16 7.47 26.71
N THR A 466 -5.42 7.79 27.01
CA THR A 466 -6.00 9.01 26.45
C THR A 466 -5.27 10.16 27.13
N SER A 467 -4.51 10.94 26.37
CA SER A 467 -3.86 12.17 26.82
C SER A 467 -4.92 13.22 27.17
N ARG A 468 -5.68 13.00 28.25
CA ARG A 468 -6.40 14.08 28.91
C ARG A 468 -5.36 14.83 29.74
N LEU A 469 -5.09 16.08 29.37
CA LEU A 469 -4.36 17.02 30.20
C LEU A 469 -5.02 17.06 31.59
N TRP A 470 -4.35 16.47 32.58
CA TRP A 470 -4.60 16.79 33.97
C TRP A 470 -3.86 18.10 34.22
N ALA A 471 -4.60 19.21 34.28
CA ALA A 471 -4.07 20.44 34.85
C ALA A 471 -3.86 20.17 36.35
N PHE A 472 -2.60 19.99 36.77
CA PHE A 472 -2.26 19.90 38.18
C PHE A 472 -2.28 21.31 38.76
N LEU A 473 -3.30 21.61 39.56
CA LEU A 473 -3.28 22.78 40.44
C LEU A 473 -2.29 22.49 41.58
N VAL A 474 -1.07 23.02 41.49
CA VAL A 474 -0.11 23.00 42.60
C VAL A 474 -0.26 24.32 43.34
N CYS A 475 -0.95 24.29 44.49
CA CYS A 475 -0.97 25.43 45.40
C CYS A 475 -0.08 25.09 46.60
N THR A 476 1.02 25.83 46.76
CA THR A 476 1.96 25.67 47.88
C THR A 476 1.47 26.47 49.08
N THR A 477 1.21 25.78 50.20
CA THR A 477 0.77 26.39 51.46
C THR A 477 1.98 26.81 52.29
N THR A 478 2.60 27.94 51.98
CA THR A 478 3.50 28.59 52.96
C THR A 478 3.34 30.10 53.06
N THR A 479 2.90 30.83 52.02
CA THR A 479 2.60 32.26 52.15
C THR A 479 1.63 32.74 51.05
N GLY A 480 0.31 32.70 51.31
CA GLY A 480 -0.73 33.40 50.52
C GLY A 480 -1.14 32.76 49.17
N PRO A 481 -2.37 33.02 48.68
CA PRO A 481 -2.92 32.37 47.49
C PRO A 481 -2.51 33.10 46.21
N VAL A 482 -1.51 32.57 45.50
CA VAL A 482 -1.30 32.83 44.07
C VAL A 482 -1.22 31.45 43.40
N CYS A 483 -2.29 31.04 42.72
CA CYS A 483 -2.27 29.84 41.89
C CYS A 483 -2.20 30.32 40.43
N ASN A 484 -1.07 30.04 39.75
CA ASN A 484 -0.91 30.26 38.33
C ASN A 484 -1.25 28.97 37.56
N ILE A 485 -1.94 29.12 36.43
CA ILE A 485 -2.20 28.04 35.48
C ILE A 485 -0.96 27.90 34.60
N ILE A 486 -0.39 26.69 34.52
CA ILE A 486 0.58 26.31 33.49
C ILE A 486 -0.11 25.42 32.49
#